data_AF-A0A3B9LGI8-F1
#
_entry.id   AF-A0A3B9LGI8-F1
#
_cell.length_a   1.000
_cell.length_b   1.000
_cell.length_c   1.000
_cell.angle_alpha   90.00
_cell.angle_beta   90.00
_cell.angle_gamma   90.00
#
_symmetry.space_group_name_H-M   'P 1'
#
loop_
_entity.id
_entity.type
_entity.pdbx_description
1 polymer ?
#
loop_
_entity_poly.entity_id
_entity_poly.type
_entity_poly.pdbx_seq_one_letter_code
_entity_poly.pdbx_strand_id
1 'polypeptide(L)'
;MHSFHYCDGQLHCEDVDLARVAQEFGTPLYIYSAGTILDHYRRLDAALTPLDHLICYAVKANSNRAILSLFAKEGAGFDIVSGGELFRVLAAGGDPAECTFAGVGKSREEIEHALTRRIYSFNVESEAELDYIDQIAASKDARAPVALRVNPDVDVATHEYISTGKSENKFGIALDHAAAVYERASKMRNIDIVGVQMHIGS
;
A
#
# COMPACT_ATOMS: atom_id res chain seq x y z
N MET A 1 2.53 8.26 -20.37
CA MET A 1 3.30 7.76 -21.53
C MET A 1 4.50 7.01 -20.98
N HIS A 2 5.06 6.06 -21.73
CA HIS A 2 6.15 5.20 -21.30
C HIS A 2 7.39 5.40 -22.19
N SER A 3 8.58 5.06 -21.68
CA SER A 3 9.84 5.27 -22.40
C SER A 3 10.18 4.15 -23.40
N PHE A 4 9.20 3.36 -23.82
CA PHE A 4 9.34 2.40 -24.91
C PHE A 4 8.99 3.04 -26.24
N HIS A 5 9.94 3.08 -27.17
CA HIS A 5 9.80 3.78 -28.44
C HIS A 5 10.72 3.18 -29.53
N TYR A 6 10.40 3.44 -30.79
CA TYR A 6 11.25 3.03 -31.92
C TYR A 6 12.30 4.11 -32.24
N CYS A 7 13.55 3.69 -32.38
CA CYS A 7 14.66 4.47 -32.91
C CYS A 7 15.23 3.72 -34.12
N ASP A 8 15.23 4.33 -35.30
CA ASP A 8 15.69 3.72 -36.56
C ASP A 8 15.15 2.30 -36.84
N GLY A 9 13.88 2.08 -36.49
CA GLY A 9 13.19 0.80 -36.68
C GLY A 9 13.45 -0.26 -35.59
N GLN A 10 14.24 0.05 -34.57
CA GLN A 10 14.52 -0.84 -33.43
C GLN A 10 13.78 -0.38 -32.17
N LEU A 11 13.18 -1.31 -31.44
CA LEU A 11 12.46 -1.01 -30.21
C LEU A 11 13.45 -0.81 -29.06
N HIS A 12 13.39 0.37 -28.45
CA HIS A 12 14.20 0.74 -27.30
C HIS A 12 13.35 0.90 -26.05
N CYS A 13 13.96 0.68 -24.89
CA CYS A 13 13.46 1.13 -23.60
C CYS A 13 14.45 2.16 -23.06
N GLU A 14 14.01 3.42 -22.94
CA GLU A 14 14.92 4.55 -22.78
C GLU A 14 15.96 4.50 -23.93
N ASP A 15 17.26 4.63 -23.64
CA ASP A 15 18.31 4.60 -24.66
C ASP A 15 18.85 3.18 -24.94
N VAL A 16 18.14 2.13 -24.51
CA VAL A 16 18.62 0.73 -24.58
C VAL A 16 17.85 -0.07 -25.63
N ASP A 17 18.56 -0.59 -26.64
CA ASP A 17 18.02 -1.50 -27.66
C ASP A 17 17.58 -2.83 -27.03
N LEU A 18 16.30 -3.16 -27.15
CA LEU A 18 15.72 -4.36 -26.54
C LEU A 18 16.17 -5.66 -27.22
N ALA A 19 16.61 -5.63 -28.48
CA ALA A 19 17.15 -6.82 -29.13
C ALA A 19 18.45 -7.28 -28.45
N ARG A 20 19.31 -6.32 -28.06
CA ARG A 20 20.54 -6.60 -27.30
C ARG A 20 20.23 -7.17 -25.92
N VAL A 21 19.25 -6.59 -25.23
CA VAL A 21 18.83 -7.08 -23.90
C VAL A 21 18.28 -8.52 -24.01
N ALA A 22 17.45 -8.80 -25.02
CA ALA A 22 16.92 -10.15 -25.25
C ALA A 22 18.02 -11.17 -25.59
N GLN A 23 19.07 -10.75 -26.32
CA GLN A 23 20.22 -11.61 -26.62
C GLN A 23 21.06 -11.90 -25.36
N GLU A 24 21.24 -10.91 -24.49
CA GLU A 24 22.05 -11.04 -23.28
C GLU A 24 21.34 -11.88 -22.19
N PHE A 25 20.06 -11.62 -21.93
CA PHE A 25 19.33 -12.21 -20.81
C PHE A 25 18.35 -13.32 -21.21
N GLY A 26 18.16 -13.56 -22.52
CA GLY A 26 17.22 -14.54 -23.05
C GLY A 26 15.75 -14.10 -22.97
N THR A 27 14.84 -14.97 -23.41
CA THR A 27 13.39 -14.73 -23.42
C THR A 27 12.60 -15.94 -22.88
N PRO A 28 11.45 -15.75 -22.19
CA PRO A 28 10.74 -14.48 -21.96
C PRO A 28 11.43 -13.59 -20.91
N LEU A 29 11.32 -12.27 -21.08
CA LEU A 29 11.98 -11.28 -20.25
C LEU A 29 11.04 -10.11 -19.92
N TYR A 30 11.01 -9.72 -18.65
CA TYR A 30 10.39 -8.47 -18.22
C TYR A 30 11.42 -7.35 -18.20
N ILE A 31 11.10 -6.24 -18.85
CA ILE A 31 11.96 -5.05 -18.93
C ILE A 31 11.18 -3.87 -18.35
N TYR A 32 11.82 -3.14 -17.44
CA TYR A 32 11.22 -1.99 -16.75
C TYR A 32 12.06 -0.75 -17.03
N SER A 33 11.39 0.36 -17.32
CA SER A 33 12.01 1.68 -17.44
C SER A 33 12.00 2.36 -16.09
N ALA A 34 13.18 2.62 -15.52
CA ALA A 34 13.32 3.39 -14.30
C ALA A 34 12.83 4.84 -14.50
N GLY A 35 13.16 5.43 -15.65
CA GLY A 35 12.71 6.78 -16.00
C GLY A 35 11.18 6.90 -16.06
N THR A 36 10.50 5.90 -16.62
CA THR A 36 9.03 5.87 -16.66
C THR A 36 8.41 5.76 -15.28
N ILE A 37 8.95 4.87 -14.42
CA ILE A 37 8.46 4.68 -13.05
C ILE A 37 8.60 5.99 -12.25
N LEU A 38 9.79 6.61 -12.30
CA LEU A 38 10.07 7.85 -11.59
C LEU A 38 9.28 9.04 -12.14
N ASP A 39 9.09 9.15 -13.46
CA ASP A 39 8.23 10.18 -14.06
C ASP A 39 6.79 10.09 -13.52
N HIS A 40 6.21 8.88 -13.50
CA HIS A 40 4.84 8.68 -13.04
C HIS A 40 4.68 9.01 -11.55
N TYR A 41 5.65 8.60 -10.73
CA TYR A 41 5.69 8.94 -9.31
C TYR A 41 5.74 10.46 -9.11
N ARG A 42 6.76 11.11 -9.70
CA ARG A 42 7.01 12.55 -9.51
C ARG A 42 5.86 13.42 -10.03
N ARG A 43 5.16 12.99 -11.10
CA ARG A 43 3.98 13.70 -11.59
C ARG A 43 2.80 13.61 -10.64
N LEU A 44 2.61 12.48 -9.96
CA LEU A 44 1.60 12.32 -8.93
C LEU A 44 1.94 13.16 -7.69
N ASP A 45 3.18 13.06 -7.22
CA ASP A 45 3.73 13.83 -6.10
C ASP A 45 3.59 15.35 -6.32
N ALA A 46 4.00 15.83 -7.50
CA ALA A 46 3.88 17.23 -7.87
C ALA A 46 2.41 17.71 -7.93
N ALA A 47 1.47 16.85 -8.33
CA ALA A 47 0.06 17.19 -8.37
C ALA A 47 -0.56 17.32 -6.97
N LEU A 48 0.03 16.66 -5.96
CA LEU A 48 -0.43 16.65 -4.59
C LEU A 48 0.34 17.63 -3.68
N THR A 49 1.37 18.32 -4.19
CA THR A 49 2.20 19.29 -3.45
C THR A 49 1.45 20.31 -2.57
N PRO A 50 0.25 20.82 -2.95
CA PRO A 50 -0.51 21.72 -2.08
C PRO A 50 -1.03 21.07 -0.78
N LEU A 51 -1.00 19.74 -0.69
CA LEU A 51 -1.46 18.96 0.44
C LEU A 51 -0.26 18.45 1.25
N ASP A 52 -0.46 18.31 2.56
CA ASP A 52 0.39 17.45 3.39
C ASP A 52 0.04 16.00 3.04
N HIS A 53 0.93 15.33 2.30
CA HIS A 53 0.64 14.04 1.70
C HIS A 53 1.84 13.10 1.72
N LEU A 54 1.54 11.80 1.73
CA LEU A 54 2.49 10.72 1.53
C LEU A 54 1.90 9.77 0.49
N ILE A 55 2.66 9.49 -0.57
CA ILE A 55 2.27 8.50 -1.57
C ILE A 55 2.76 7.13 -1.11
N CYS A 56 1.82 6.29 -0.69
CA CYS A 56 2.11 4.89 -0.37
C CYS A 56 1.98 4.00 -1.61
N TYR A 57 3.10 3.60 -2.22
CA TYR A 57 3.08 2.68 -3.36
C TYR A 57 2.56 1.30 -2.95
N ALA A 58 1.54 0.81 -3.65
CA ALA A 58 0.97 -0.52 -3.41
C ALA A 58 1.95 -1.61 -3.87
N VAL A 59 2.67 -2.21 -2.91
CA VAL A 59 3.77 -3.16 -3.18
C VAL A 59 3.33 -4.37 -4.01
N LYS A 60 2.09 -4.83 -3.81
CA LYS A 60 1.45 -5.92 -4.55
C LYS A 60 1.42 -5.73 -6.08
N ALA A 61 1.51 -4.49 -6.57
CA ALA A 61 1.51 -4.20 -8.02
C ALA A 61 2.80 -4.70 -8.68
N ASN A 62 3.96 -4.45 -8.05
CA ASN A 62 5.24 -5.00 -8.45
C ASN A 62 6.23 -4.88 -7.28
N SER A 63 6.53 -6.02 -6.65
CA SER A 63 7.38 -6.09 -5.45
C SER A 63 8.85 -6.39 -5.77
N ASN A 64 9.31 -6.08 -6.98
CA ASN A 64 10.72 -6.22 -7.35
C ASN A 64 11.56 -5.25 -6.49
N ARG A 65 12.63 -5.75 -5.86
CA ARG A 65 13.46 -4.95 -4.93
C ARG A 65 14.09 -3.73 -5.56
N ALA A 66 14.48 -3.79 -6.84
CA ALA A 66 15.05 -2.64 -7.54
C ALA A 66 14.00 -1.55 -7.74
N ILE A 67 12.76 -1.92 -8.08
CA ILE A 67 11.63 -0.98 -8.23
C ILE A 67 11.27 -0.35 -6.88
N LEU A 68 11.16 -1.15 -5.81
CA LEU A 68 10.92 -0.61 -4.47
C LEU A 68 12.04 0.35 -4.03
N SER A 69 13.29 0.06 -4.41
CA SER A 69 14.42 0.94 -4.10
C SER A 69 14.38 2.26 -4.88
N LEU A 70 13.82 2.29 -6.09
CA LEU A 70 13.57 3.53 -6.81
C LEU A 70 12.59 4.42 -6.04
N PHE A 71 11.46 3.85 -5.61
CA PHE A 71 10.45 4.57 -4.82
C PHE A 71 10.99 5.06 -3.47
N ALA A 72 11.72 4.19 -2.75
CA ALA A 72 12.31 4.56 -1.46
C ALA A 72 13.29 5.75 -1.57
N LYS A 73 14.08 5.81 -2.66
CA LYS A 73 15.01 6.92 -2.90
C LYS A 73 14.32 8.25 -3.23
N GLU A 74 13.08 8.20 -3.71
CA GLU A 74 12.24 9.39 -3.94
C GLU A 74 11.42 9.77 -2.70
N GLY A 75 11.55 9.06 -1.58
CA GLY A 75 10.79 9.35 -0.35
C GLY A 75 9.34 8.86 -0.38
N ALA A 76 9.05 7.83 -1.18
CA ALA A 76 7.72 7.23 -1.19
C ALA A 76 7.49 6.35 0.05
N GLY A 77 6.27 6.38 0.56
CA GLY A 77 5.77 5.36 1.48
C GLY A 77 5.37 4.08 0.75
N PHE A 78 4.89 3.09 1.51
CA PHE A 78 4.51 1.79 0.96
C PHE A 78 3.21 1.24 1.58
N ASP A 79 2.24 0.88 0.73
CA ASP A 79 1.08 0.12 1.16
C ASP A 79 1.38 -1.38 0.98
N ILE A 80 1.44 -2.09 2.11
CA ILE A 80 1.77 -3.50 2.19
C ILE A 80 0.55 -4.32 2.62
N VAL A 81 0.48 -5.57 2.19
CA VAL A 81 -0.58 -6.54 2.54
C VAL A 81 -0.04 -7.81 3.20
N SER A 82 1.27 -7.89 3.48
CA SER A 82 1.87 -9.00 4.22
C SER A 82 3.21 -8.63 4.87
N GLY A 83 3.64 -9.44 5.83
CA GLY A 83 4.99 -9.36 6.41
C GLY A 83 6.10 -9.64 5.40
N GLY A 84 5.82 -10.40 4.33
CA GLY A 84 6.76 -10.62 3.23
C GLY A 84 7.00 -9.36 2.40
N GLU A 85 5.97 -8.52 2.23
CA GLU A 85 6.11 -7.22 1.58
C GLU A 85 6.84 -6.22 2.47
N LEU A 86 6.54 -6.18 3.78
CA LEU A 86 7.32 -5.39 4.74
C LEU A 86 8.81 -5.75 4.68
N PHE A 87 9.13 -7.05 4.65
CA PHE A 87 10.50 -7.53 4.50
C PHE A 87 11.15 -7.01 3.22
N ARG A 88 10.43 -7.03 2.08
CA ARG A 88 10.94 -6.54 0.79
C ARG A 88 11.19 -5.02 0.80
N VAL A 89 10.28 -4.25 1.40
CA VAL A 89 10.42 -2.79 1.53
C VAL A 89 11.67 -2.45 2.35
N LEU A 90 11.83 -3.07 3.53
CA LEU A 90 13.02 -2.89 4.37
C LEU A 90 14.31 -3.27 3.62
N ALA A 91 14.28 -4.40 2.90
CA ALA A 91 15.43 -4.86 2.12
C ALA A 91 15.72 -4.00 0.87
N ALA A 92 14.81 -3.12 0.47
CA ALA A 92 14.97 -2.15 -0.61
C ALA A 92 15.39 -0.75 -0.11
N GLY A 93 15.45 -0.56 1.22
CA GLY A 93 15.83 0.70 1.86
C GLY A 93 14.66 1.63 2.17
N GLY A 94 13.41 1.15 2.11
CA GLY A 94 12.24 1.93 2.51
C GLY A 94 12.12 2.09 4.03
N ASP A 95 11.53 3.19 4.47
CA ASP A 95 11.28 3.47 5.88
C ASP A 95 10.03 2.72 6.36
N PRO A 96 10.10 1.86 7.40
CA PRO A 96 8.90 1.26 7.96
C PRO A 96 7.91 2.31 8.49
N ALA A 97 8.38 3.46 8.99
CA ALA A 97 7.52 4.52 9.51
C ALA A 97 6.65 5.19 8.42
N GLU A 98 6.89 4.87 7.14
CA GLU A 98 6.08 5.28 5.99
C GLU A 98 5.32 4.10 5.36
N CYS A 99 5.20 2.97 6.08
CA CYS A 99 4.44 1.80 5.64
C CYS A 99 3.03 1.76 6.25
N THR A 100 2.01 1.64 5.41
CA THR A 100 0.65 1.26 5.83
C THR A 100 0.42 -0.22 5.60
N PHE A 101 -0.18 -0.92 6.57
CA PHE A 101 -0.40 -2.37 6.47
C PHE A 101 -1.88 -2.72 6.35
N ALA A 102 -2.32 -3.02 5.13
CA ALA A 102 -3.66 -3.49 4.79
C ALA A 102 -3.79 -5.03 4.80
N GLY A 103 -4.98 -5.54 4.46
CA GLY A 103 -5.27 -6.97 4.33
C GLY A 103 -6.16 -7.51 5.46
N VAL A 104 -7.11 -8.38 5.10
CA VAL A 104 -8.21 -8.84 5.98
C VAL A 104 -7.82 -9.95 6.97
N GLY A 105 -6.59 -10.43 6.95
CA GLY A 105 -6.18 -11.65 7.65
C GLY A 105 -4.74 -11.61 8.14
N LYS A 106 -4.31 -10.48 8.69
CA LYS A 106 -2.95 -10.31 9.23
C LYS A 106 -2.69 -11.33 10.33
N SER A 107 -1.59 -12.08 10.22
CA SER A 107 -1.22 -13.07 11.22
C SER A 107 -0.65 -12.42 12.48
N ARG A 108 -0.57 -13.19 13.58
CA ARG A 108 0.11 -12.73 14.80
C ARG A 108 1.54 -12.31 14.51
N GLU A 109 2.28 -13.15 13.80
CA GLU A 109 3.68 -12.95 13.45
C GLU A 109 3.85 -11.67 12.63
N GLU A 110 2.94 -11.40 11.70
CA GLU A 110 2.94 -10.19 10.89
C GLU A 110 2.68 -8.93 11.71
N ILE A 111 1.66 -8.94 12.58
CA ILE A 111 1.33 -7.82 13.47
C ILE A 111 2.50 -7.55 14.42
N GLU A 112 3.04 -8.60 15.04
CA GLU A 112 4.18 -8.52 15.94
C GLU A 112 5.43 -7.95 15.27
N HIS A 113 5.70 -8.38 14.03
CA HIS A 113 6.83 -7.87 13.26
C HIS A 113 6.63 -6.39 12.91
N ALA A 114 5.45 -6.02 12.42
CA ALA A 114 5.10 -4.66 12.07
C ALA A 114 5.15 -3.69 13.27
N LEU A 115 4.67 -4.11 14.44
CA LEU A 115 4.82 -3.35 15.69
C LEU A 115 6.29 -3.13 16.06
N THR A 116 7.11 -4.19 15.97
CA THR A 116 8.55 -4.12 16.26
C THR A 116 9.27 -3.15 15.31
N ARG A 117 8.84 -3.11 14.05
CA ARG A 117 9.37 -2.21 13.01
C ARG A 117 8.80 -0.80 13.08
N ARG A 118 7.77 -0.56 13.89
CA ARG A 118 7.10 0.74 14.07
C ARG A 118 6.58 1.26 12.73
N ILE A 119 5.74 0.46 12.07
CA ILE A 119 5.07 0.90 10.84
C ILE A 119 4.17 2.12 11.06
N TYR A 120 3.85 2.87 10.00
CA TYR A 120 2.97 4.04 10.08
C TYR A 120 1.60 3.70 10.67
N SER A 121 0.92 2.70 10.10
CA SER A 121 -0.41 2.30 10.56
C SER A 121 -0.80 0.90 10.11
N PHE A 122 -1.64 0.23 10.92
CA PHE A 122 -2.46 -0.88 10.46
C PHE A 122 -3.77 -0.34 9.90
N ASN A 123 -4.07 -0.70 8.65
CA ASN A 123 -5.38 -0.51 8.05
C ASN A 123 -6.27 -1.70 8.47
N VAL A 124 -7.11 -1.46 9.47
CA VAL A 124 -7.93 -2.50 10.14
C VAL A 124 -9.21 -2.71 9.36
N GLU A 125 -9.48 -3.97 9.01
CA GLU A 125 -10.56 -4.38 8.11
C GLU A 125 -11.80 -4.89 8.86
N SER A 126 -11.67 -5.22 10.14
CA SER A 126 -12.78 -5.74 10.95
C SER A 126 -12.63 -5.42 12.43
N GLU A 127 -13.74 -5.45 13.16
CA GLU A 127 -13.76 -5.31 14.62
C GLU A 127 -12.97 -6.41 15.34
N ALA A 128 -13.02 -7.64 14.82
CA ALA A 128 -12.27 -8.76 15.37
C ALA A 128 -10.76 -8.60 15.18
N GLU A 129 -10.34 -8.03 14.05
CA GLU A 129 -8.94 -7.68 13.83
C GLU A 129 -8.48 -6.56 14.77
N LEU A 130 -9.32 -5.54 15.02
CA LEU A 130 -9.02 -4.49 15.99
C LEU A 130 -8.75 -5.07 17.39
N ASP A 131 -9.62 -5.97 17.86
CA ASP A 131 -9.46 -6.67 19.13
C ASP A 131 -8.17 -7.50 19.17
N TYR A 132 -7.84 -8.14 18.05
CA TYR A 132 -6.66 -8.97 17.94
C TYR A 132 -5.37 -8.15 17.99
N ILE A 133 -5.34 -7.01 17.31
CA ILE A 133 -4.21 -6.07 17.34
C ILE A 133 -4.03 -5.51 18.76
N ASP A 134 -5.10 -5.10 19.45
CA ASP A 134 -5.02 -4.60 20.83
C ASP A 134 -4.41 -5.65 21.78
N GLN A 135 -4.83 -6.91 21.67
CA GLN A 135 -4.29 -8.02 22.46
C GLN A 135 -2.80 -8.27 22.19
N ILE A 136 -2.39 -8.23 20.92
CA ILE A 136 -0.98 -8.44 20.53
C ILE A 136 -0.13 -7.25 21.01
N ALA A 137 -0.61 -6.02 20.82
CA ALA A 137 0.06 -4.82 21.27
C ALA A 137 0.25 -4.82 22.80
N ALA A 138 -0.77 -5.24 23.55
CA ALA A 138 -0.67 -5.43 25.01
C ALA A 138 0.45 -6.41 25.39
N SER A 139 0.55 -7.55 24.68
CA SER A 139 1.60 -8.55 24.94
C SER A 139 3.02 -8.06 24.62
N LYS A 140 3.13 -6.95 23.86
CA LYS A 140 4.38 -6.32 23.41
C LYS A 140 4.69 -5.03 24.16
N ASP A 141 3.87 -4.64 25.15
CA ASP A 141 3.94 -3.34 25.84
C ASP A 141 4.04 -2.16 24.86
N ALA A 142 3.23 -2.23 23.79
CA ALA A 142 3.23 -1.28 22.69
C ALA A 142 1.83 -0.69 22.47
N ARG A 143 1.77 0.46 21.79
CA ARG A 143 0.52 1.00 21.24
C ARG A 143 0.55 0.87 19.72
N ALA A 144 -0.48 0.24 19.15
CA ALA A 144 -0.60 0.01 17.73
C ALA A 144 -1.28 1.20 17.03
N PRO A 145 -0.63 1.86 16.06
CA PRO A 145 -1.28 2.87 15.25
C PRO A 145 -2.27 2.20 14.30
N VAL A 146 -3.54 2.63 14.32
CA VAL A 146 -4.60 2.06 13.49
C VAL A 146 -5.37 3.13 12.73
N ALA A 147 -5.78 2.77 11.51
CA ALA A 147 -6.82 3.43 10.76
C ALA A 147 -7.86 2.38 10.38
N LEU A 148 -9.15 2.63 10.65
CA LEU A 148 -10.20 1.70 10.24
C LEU A 148 -10.47 1.89 8.75
N ARG A 149 -10.51 0.79 8.00
CA ARG A 149 -11.01 0.77 6.63
C ARG A 149 -12.53 0.86 6.64
N VAL A 150 -13.06 1.97 6.17
CA VAL A 150 -14.49 2.24 6.11
C VAL A 150 -14.98 2.09 4.68
N ASN A 151 -16.08 1.36 4.51
CA ASN A 151 -16.72 1.20 3.21
C ASN A 151 -17.46 2.48 2.83
N PRO A 152 -17.21 3.06 1.64
CA PRO A 152 -17.85 4.30 1.23
C PRO A 152 -19.34 4.07 0.93
N ASP A 153 -20.21 4.96 1.40
CA ASP A 153 -21.62 4.94 1.05
C ASP A 153 -21.89 5.71 -0.25
N VAL A 154 -21.33 5.23 -1.37
CA VAL A 154 -21.55 5.83 -2.71
C VAL A 154 -22.91 5.44 -3.28
N ASP A 155 -23.90 6.33 -3.25
CA ASP A 155 -25.24 6.08 -3.79
C ASP A 155 -25.20 5.84 -5.32
N VAL A 156 -25.86 4.78 -5.78
CA VAL A 156 -25.51 4.05 -7.02
C VAL A 156 -26.37 4.47 -8.21
N ALA A 157 -26.72 5.75 -8.34
CA ALA A 157 -27.51 6.21 -9.48
C ALA A 157 -26.70 6.32 -10.80
N THR A 158 -25.37 6.38 -10.74
CA THR A 158 -24.54 6.71 -11.93
C THR A 158 -23.29 5.85 -12.15
N HIS A 159 -22.98 4.87 -11.29
CA HIS A 159 -21.70 4.12 -11.33
C HIS A 159 -21.89 2.60 -11.25
N GLU A 160 -22.18 1.99 -12.39
CA GLU A 160 -22.49 0.56 -12.57
C GLU A 160 -21.38 -0.40 -12.08
N TYR A 161 -20.11 0.03 -12.02
CA TYR A 161 -18.97 -0.79 -11.61
C TYR A 161 -18.62 -0.74 -10.11
N ILE A 162 -19.17 0.23 -9.35
CA ILE A 162 -18.90 0.37 -7.89
C ILE A 162 -19.94 -0.43 -7.06
N SER A 163 -21.05 -0.84 -7.70
CA SER A 163 -22.20 -1.47 -7.06
C SER A 163 -21.96 -2.85 -6.45
N THR A 164 -20.93 -3.59 -6.86
CA THR A 164 -20.57 -4.88 -6.26
C THR A 164 -19.80 -4.74 -4.94
N GLY A 165 -19.60 -3.49 -4.47
CA GLY A 165 -18.81 -3.14 -3.29
C GLY A 165 -19.53 -3.20 -1.93
N LYS A 166 -20.87 -3.21 -1.89
CA LYS A 166 -21.59 -2.55 -0.78
C LYS A 166 -22.17 -3.39 0.37
N SER A 167 -22.12 -4.72 0.35
CA SER A 167 -22.51 -5.52 1.53
C SER A 167 -22.00 -6.96 1.57
N GLU A 168 -21.58 -7.52 0.44
CA GLU A 168 -21.12 -8.92 0.34
C GLU A 168 -19.60 -9.07 0.30
N ASN A 169 -18.85 -7.95 0.27
CA ASN A 169 -17.40 -8.00 0.23
C ASN A 169 -16.82 -8.12 1.64
N LYS A 170 -15.85 -9.02 1.78
CA LYS A 170 -15.10 -9.33 3.02
C LYS A 170 -14.27 -8.17 3.60
N PHE A 171 -14.46 -6.96 3.10
CA PHE A 171 -13.58 -5.82 3.29
C PHE A 171 -14.25 -4.73 4.11
N GLY A 172 -13.49 -4.13 5.01
CA GLY A 172 -13.85 -2.95 5.76
C GLY A 172 -15.03 -3.07 6.71
N ILE A 173 -15.28 -1.95 7.38
CA ILE A 173 -16.37 -1.73 8.31
C ILE A 173 -17.42 -0.86 7.60
N ALA A 174 -18.70 -1.21 7.75
CA ALA A 174 -19.80 -0.43 7.19
C ALA A 174 -19.80 1.01 7.75
N LEU A 175 -20.14 1.99 6.93
CA LEU A 175 -20.04 3.42 7.29
C LEU A 175 -20.89 3.78 8.52
N ASP A 176 -22.07 3.18 8.64
CA ASP A 176 -22.99 3.35 9.76
C ASP A 176 -22.46 2.78 11.09
N HIS A 177 -21.57 1.79 11.03
CA HIS A 177 -20.90 1.21 12.19
C HIS A 177 -19.59 1.95 12.56
N ALA A 178 -18.98 2.66 11.61
CA ALA A 178 -17.63 3.24 11.78
C ALA A 178 -17.50 4.13 13.03
N ALA A 179 -18.49 4.99 13.30
CA ALA A 179 -18.46 5.87 14.47
C ALA A 179 -18.43 5.10 15.80
N ALA A 180 -19.25 4.05 15.92
CA ALA A 180 -19.29 3.21 17.11
C ALA A 180 -17.98 2.43 17.32
N VAL A 181 -17.37 1.94 16.23
CA VAL A 181 -16.09 1.23 16.32
C VAL A 181 -14.96 2.17 16.69
N TYR A 182 -14.90 3.39 16.16
CA TYR A 182 -13.92 4.40 16.60
C TYR A 182 -14.11 4.80 18.07
N GLU A 183 -15.35 4.96 18.53
CA GLU A 183 -15.63 5.24 19.94
C GLU A 183 -15.10 4.10 20.83
N ARG A 184 -15.30 2.84 20.43
CA ARG A 184 -14.75 1.67 21.11
C ARG A 184 -13.22 1.65 21.08
N ALA A 185 -12.61 1.89 19.92
CA ALA A 185 -11.15 1.94 19.74
C ALA A 185 -10.51 3.01 20.63
N SER A 186 -11.17 4.17 20.82
CA SER A 186 -10.67 5.25 21.68
C SER A 186 -10.54 4.87 23.16
N LYS A 187 -11.23 3.81 23.59
CA LYS A 187 -11.22 3.29 24.97
C LYS A 187 -10.23 2.13 25.14
N MET A 188 -9.61 1.64 24.07
CA MET A 188 -8.63 0.56 24.10
C MET A 188 -7.25 1.10 24.47
N ARG A 189 -6.57 0.45 25.42
CA ARG A 189 -5.32 0.98 26.01
C ARG A 189 -4.13 0.89 25.04
N ASN A 190 -4.13 -0.11 24.16
CA ASN A 190 -2.99 -0.44 23.31
C ASN A 190 -3.23 -0.04 21.85
N ILE A 191 -4.26 0.75 21.59
CA ILE A 191 -4.59 1.27 20.26
C ILE A 191 -4.32 2.77 20.23
N ASP A 192 -3.78 3.25 19.11
CA ASP A 192 -3.63 4.67 18.81
C ASP A 192 -4.32 4.97 17.48
N ILE A 193 -5.36 5.81 17.51
CA ILE A 193 -6.13 6.13 16.31
C ILE A 193 -5.38 7.21 15.53
N VAL A 194 -4.87 6.86 14.35
CA VAL A 194 -4.04 7.77 13.52
C VAL A 194 -4.71 8.23 12.24
N GLY A 195 -5.89 7.70 11.90
CA GLY A 195 -6.63 8.16 10.74
C GLY A 195 -7.81 7.28 10.36
N VAL A 196 -8.29 7.48 9.14
CA VAL A 196 -9.33 6.70 8.48
C VAL A 196 -8.79 6.23 7.14
N GLN A 197 -9.12 4.98 6.78
CA GLN A 197 -8.78 4.43 5.48
C GLN A 197 -10.05 4.22 4.68
N MET A 198 -10.01 4.56 3.39
CA MET A 198 -11.11 4.29 2.47
C MET A 198 -10.53 3.90 1.12
N HIS A 199 -11.04 2.81 0.55
CA HIS A 199 -10.65 2.34 -0.77
C HIS A 199 -11.91 2.12 -1.61
N ILE A 200 -12.08 2.96 -2.63
CA ILE A 200 -13.33 3.08 -3.40
C ILE A 200 -13.39 2.21 -4.65
N GLY A 201 -12.31 1.51 -5.00
CA GLY A 201 -12.24 0.61 -6.15
C GLY A 201 -10.88 0.61 -6.85
N SER A 202 -10.74 -0.27 -7.84
CA SER A 202 -9.63 -0.36 -8.80
C SER A 202 -10.17 -0.45 -10.23
#